data_AF-A0A378BHX4-F1
#
_entry.id   AF-A0A378BHX4-F1
#
_cell.length_a   1.000
_cell.length_b   1.000
_cell.length_c   1.000
_cell.angle_alpha   90.00
_cell.angle_beta   90.00
_cell.angle_gamma   90.00
#
_symmetry.space_group_name_H-M   'P 1'
#
loop_
_entity.id
_entity.type
_entity.pdbx_description
1 polymer ?
#
loop_
_entity_poly.entity_id
_entity_poly.type
_entity_poly.pdbx_seq_one_letter_code
_entity_poly.pdbx_strand_id
1 'polypeptide(L)'
;MIQHIRDESHDHAISGHRKKRAKVKSTSSLETIEGVGPKRRQMLLKYMGGLQGLQQASVEEIAKVPGISHALAEKIFYSLKH
;
A
#
# COMPACT_ATOMS: atom_id res chain seq x y z
N MET A 1 -11.63 3.48 32.55
CA MET A 1 -12.24 3.23 31.23
C MET A 1 -11.38 3.93 30.20
N ILE A 2 -10.43 3.24 29.56
CA ILE A 2 -10.58 2.51 28.27
C ILE A 2 -11.12 3.54 27.23
N GLN A 3 -10.36 4.04 26.25
CA GLN A 3 -9.86 3.31 25.07
C GLN A 3 -8.74 4.09 24.33
N HIS A 4 -7.66 3.36 24.03
CA HIS A 4 -6.77 3.41 22.84
C HIS A 4 -6.15 4.77 22.42
N ILE A 5 -4.85 4.99 22.66
CA ILE A 5 -3.76 4.76 21.66
C ILE A 5 -4.15 5.48 20.35
N ARG A 6 -3.83 6.77 20.17
CA ARG A 6 -2.52 7.24 19.65
C ARG A 6 -1.86 6.23 18.70
N ASP A 7 -2.51 5.96 17.57
CA ASP A 7 -1.82 5.54 16.34
C ASP A 7 -1.66 6.81 15.49
N GLU A 8 -0.48 7.42 15.45
CA GLU A 8 0.66 7.07 14.60
C GLU A 8 0.45 7.47 13.13
N SER A 9 1.38 8.30 12.65
CA SER A 9 1.64 8.59 11.23
C SER A 9 0.72 9.60 10.52
N HIS A 10 0.43 10.73 11.18
CA HIS A 10 0.11 11.99 10.47
C HIS A 10 1.34 12.69 9.87
N ASP A 11 2.54 12.17 10.12
CA ASP A 11 3.79 12.73 9.62
C ASP A 11 4.25 11.93 8.41
N HIS A 12 4.20 12.53 7.22
CA HIS A 12 5.29 12.52 6.24
C HIS A 12 4.91 13.46 5.08
N ALA A 13 4.83 14.74 5.39
CA ALA A 13 4.67 15.83 4.42
C ALA A 13 5.97 16.19 3.69
N ILE A 14 7.08 15.44 3.85
CA ILE A 14 8.39 15.84 3.31
C ILE A 14 9.11 14.66 2.66
N SER A 15 8.93 14.51 1.34
CA SER A 15 9.96 13.93 0.46
C SER A 15 9.60 14.18 -1.01
N GLY A 16 9.75 15.45 -1.41
CA GLY A 16 10.04 15.78 -2.81
C GLY A 16 11.35 15.10 -3.24
N HIS A 17 11.43 14.66 -4.49
CA HIS A 17 12.64 14.16 -5.15
C HIS A 17 13.17 12.73 -4.89
N ARG A 18 12.46 11.84 -4.17
CA ARG A 18 12.73 10.37 -4.25
C ARG A 18 11.77 9.57 -5.15
N LYS A 19 10.74 10.22 -5.70
CA LYS A 19 9.64 9.57 -6.45
C LYS A 19 10.06 8.85 -7.74
N LYS A 20 11.19 9.21 -8.38
CA LYS A 20 11.59 8.60 -9.67
C LYS A 20 12.20 7.19 -9.53
N ARG A 21 12.89 6.86 -8.44
CA ARG A 21 13.49 5.51 -8.25
C ARG A 21 12.52 4.49 -7.63
N ALA A 22 11.62 4.95 -6.75
CA ALA A 22 10.58 4.10 -6.18
C ALA A 22 9.64 3.54 -7.28
N LYS A 23 9.32 4.34 -8.29
CA LYS A 23 8.40 3.93 -9.36
C LYS A 23 8.84 2.67 -10.12
N VAL A 24 10.16 2.48 -10.33
CA VAL A 24 10.69 1.34 -11.11
C VAL A 24 10.78 0.07 -10.26
N LYS A 25 11.16 0.18 -8.97
CA LYS A 25 11.25 -1.00 -8.09
C LYS A 25 9.87 -1.53 -7.69
N SER A 26 8.89 -0.65 -7.60
CA SER A 26 7.54 -0.97 -7.15
C SER A 26 6.60 -1.51 -8.21
N THR A 27 6.85 -1.23 -9.49
CA THR A 27 6.10 -1.89 -10.57
C THR A 27 6.38 -3.39 -10.52
N SER A 28 7.64 -3.78 -10.33
CA SER A 28 8.06 -5.18 -10.34
C SER A 28 7.42 -6.03 -9.24
N SER A 29 7.38 -5.57 -7.98
CA SER A 29 6.81 -6.35 -6.87
C SER A 29 5.29 -6.49 -6.91
N LEU A 30 4.58 -5.52 -7.51
CA LEU A 30 3.12 -5.58 -7.65
C LEU A 30 2.71 -6.28 -8.96
N GLU A 31 3.62 -6.39 -9.94
CA GLU A 31 3.42 -7.11 -11.21
C GLU A 31 3.53 -8.61 -11.06
N THR A 32 4.32 -9.08 -10.11
CA THR A 32 4.44 -10.50 -9.78
C THR A 32 3.22 -11.06 -9.05
N ILE A 33 2.31 -10.20 -8.55
CA ILE A 33 1.10 -10.64 -7.84
C ILE A 33 0.00 -10.95 -8.83
N GLU A 34 -0.31 -12.24 -8.96
CA GLU A 34 -1.42 -12.72 -9.75
C GLU A 34 -2.75 -12.13 -9.24
N GLY A 35 -3.42 -11.35 -10.09
CA GLY A 35 -4.67 -10.65 -9.76
C GLY A 35 -4.54 -9.15 -9.52
N VAL A 36 -3.33 -8.59 -9.42
CA VAL A 36 -3.10 -7.14 -9.26
C VAL A 36 -2.73 -6.49 -10.60
N GLY A 37 -3.75 -6.24 -11.42
CA GLY A 37 -3.58 -5.52 -12.68
C GLY A 37 -3.22 -4.03 -12.47
N PRO A 38 -2.82 -3.32 -13.55
CA PRO A 38 -2.41 -1.91 -13.50
C PRO A 38 -3.50 -0.98 -12.92
N LYS A 39 -4.78 -1.29 -13.16
CA LYS A 39 -5.93 -0.55 -12.63
C LYS A 39 -6.03 -0.65 -11.10
N ARG A 40 -5.93 -1.86 -10.55
CA ARG A 40 -5.94 -2.09 -9.09
C ARG A 40 -4.72 -1.46 -8.44
N ARG A 41 -3.55 -1.53 -9.08
CA ARG A 41 -2.31 -0.90 -8.62
C ARG A 41 -2.45 0.62 -8.48
N GLN A 42 -2.99 1.29 -9.51
CA GLN A 42 -3.25 2.73 -9.43
C GLN A 42 -4.25 3.06 -8.32
N MET A 43 -5.31 2.27 -8.17
CA MET A 43 -6.28 2.47 -7.09
C MET A 43 -5.65 2.32 -5.71
N LEU A 44 -4.86 1.26 -5.49
CA LEU A 44 -4.12 1.04 -4.23
C LEU A 44 -3.21 2.22 -3.93
N LEU A 45 -2.37 2.64 -4.88
CA LEU A 45 -1.48 3.79 -4.71
C LEU A 45 -2.25 5.09 -4.46
N LYS A 46 -3.41 5.27 -5.09
CA LYS A 46 -4.27 6.45 -4.88
C LYS A 46 -4.92 6.44 -3.50
N TYR A 47 -5.44 5.29 -3.06
CA TYR A 47 -6.08 5.13 -1.76
C TYR A 47 -5.09 5.28 -0.61
N MET A 48 -3.89 4.73 -0.77
CA MET A 48 -2.88 4.69 0.27
C MET A 48 -1.98 5.95 0.28
N GLY A 49 -2.17 6.88 -0.64
CA GLY A 49 -1.33 8.08 -0.76
C GLY A 49 0.07 7.81 -1.35
N GLY A 50 0.27 6.63 -1.94
CA GLY A 50 1.49 6.23 -2.64
C GLY A 50 2.00 4.88 -2.17
N LEU A 51 3.22 4.54 -2.60
CA LEU A 51 3.82 3.26 -2.23
C LEU A 51 4.18 3.19 -0.74
N GLN A 52 4.67 4.30 -0.20
CA GLN A 52 5.10 4.35 1.20
C GLN A 52 3.92 4.11 2.13
N GLY A 53 2.75 4.68 1.83
CA GLY A 53 1.52 4.36 2.53
C GLY A 53 1.10 2.90 2.32
N LEU A 54 1.21 2.35 1.11
CA LEU A 54 0.89 0.94 0.86
C LEU A 54 1.83 -0.04 1.60
N GLN A 55 3.11 0.30 1.79
CA GLN A 55 4.07 -0.50 2.55
C GLN A 55 3.87 -0.44 4.06
N GLN A 56 3.36 0.69 4.56
CA GLN A 56 3.01 0.86 5.97
C GLN A 56 1.60 0.37 6.29
N ALA A 57 0.75 0.26 5.28
CA ALA A 57 -0.63 -0.18 5.42
C ALA A 57 -0.73 -1.62 5.90
N SER A 58 -1.75 -1.84 6.70
CA SER A 58 -2.19 -3.15 7.15
C SER A 58 -3.01 -3.87 6.07
N VAL A 59 -3.13 -5.20 6.20
CA VAL A 59 -3.98 -6.02 5.33
C VAL A 59 -5.42 -5.48 5.30
N GLU A 60 -5.94 -5.03 6.44
CA GLU A 60 -7.30 -4.48 6.53
C GLU A 60 -7.46 -3.19 5.72
N GLU A 61 -6.48 -2.29 5.76
CA GLU A 61 -6.51 -1.06 4.98
C GLU A 61 -6.42 -1.32 3.48
N ILE A 62 -5.62 -2.32 3.08
CA ILE A 62 -5.53 -2.76 1.68
C ILE A 62 -6.86 -3.38 1.25
N ALA A 63 -7.53 -4.14 2.12
CA ALA A 63 -8.84 -4.73 1.87
C ALA A 63 -9.98 -3.70 1.81
N LYS A 64 -9.83 -2.52 2.42
CA LYS A 64 -10.77 -1.40 2.28
C LYS A 64 -10.78 -0.80 0.86
N VAL A 65 -9.77 -1.11 0.04
CA VAL A 65 -9.70 -0.58 -1.32
C VAL A 65 -10.75 -1.27 -2.21
N PRO A 66 -11.59 -0.50 -2.93
CA PRO A 66 -12.62 -1.07 -3.78
C PRO A 66 -12.03 -2.00 -4.86
N GLY A 67 -12.52 -3.23 -4.92
CA GLY A 67 -12.07 -4.23 -5.89
C GLY A 67 -10.85 -5.05 -5.46
N ILE A 68 -10.45 -4.95 -4.19
CA ILE A 68 -9.49 -5.83 -3.52
C ILE A 68 -10.26 -6.70 -2.52
N SER A 69 -10.07 -8.02 -2.59
CA SER A 69 -10.57 -8.95 -1.58
C SER A 69 -9.56 -9.10 -0.46
N HIS A 70 -9.99 -9.59 0.71
CA HIS A 70 -9.11 -9.81 1.85
C HIS A 70 -7.93 -10.75 1.51
N ALA A 71 -8.20 -11.86 0.79
CA ALA A 71 -7.16 -12.77 0.32
C ALA A 71 -6.15 -12.11 -0.64
N LEU A 72 -6.61 -11.15 -1.46
CA LEU A 72 -5.71 -10.40 -2.35
C LEU A 72 -4.90 -9.36 -1.57
N ALA A 73 -5.52 -8.73 -0.57
CA ALA A 73 -4.86 -7.78 0.32
C ALA A 73 -3.72 -8.45 1.10
N GLU A 74 -3.93 -9.66 1.61
CA GLU A 74 -2.89 -10.46 2.27
C GLU A 74 -1.72 -10.72 1.32
N LYS A 75 -2.00 -11.23 0.11
CA LYS A 75 -0.96 -11.47 -0.91
C LYS A 75 -0.14 -10.22 -1.19
N ILE A 76 -0.80 -9.07 -1.33
CA ILE A 76 -0.12 -7.79 -1.53
C ILE A 76 0.75 -7.44 -0.33
N PHE A 77 0.21 -7.52 0.88
CA PHE A 77 0.94 -7.20 2.09
C PHE A 77 2.19 -8.09 2.26
N TYR A 78 2.05 -9.41 2.09
CA TYR A 78 3.17 -10.35 2.15
C TYR A 78 4.22 -10.10 1.07
N SER A 79 3.80 -9.78 -0.16
CA SER A 79 4.73 -9.48 -1.27
C SER A 79 5.57 -8.22 -1.05
N LEU A 80 5.08 -7.28 -0.23
CA LEU A 80 5.76 -6.02 0.07
C LEU A 80 6.67 -6.10 1.30
N LYS A 81 6.47 -7.11 2.15
CA LYS A 81 7.26 -7.37 3.36
C LYS A 81 8.46 -8.29 3.11
N HIS A 82 8.58 -8.85 1.91
CA HIS A 82 9.71 -9.65 1.44
C HIS A 82 10.71 -8.77 0.69
#